data_AF-E3CPP1-F1
#
_entry.id   AF-E3CPP1-F1
#
_cell.length_a   1.000
_cell.length_b   1.000
_cell.length_c   1.000
_cell.angle_alpha   90.00
_cell.angle_beta   90.00
_cell.angle_gamma   90.00
#
_symmetry.space_group_name_H-M   'P 1'
#
loop_
_entity.id
_entity.type
_entity.pdbx_description
1 polymer ?
#
loop_
_entity_poly.entity_id
_entity_poly.type
_entity_poly.pdbx_seq_one_letter_code
_entity_poly.pdbx_strand_id
1 'polypeptide(L)' 'MQDAHPDIDIYTASLDEKLNENGYIVPGLGDAGDRLFGTK' A
#
# COMPACT_ATOMS: atom_id res chain seq x y z
N MET A 1 3.03 9.45 -8.36
CA MET A 1 3.57 8.43 -9.28
C MET A 1 3.09 8.71 -10.69
N GLN A 2 1.78 8.75 -10.94
CA GLN A 2 1.25 9.07 -12.27
C GLN A 2 1.67 10.47 -12.77
N ASP A 3 1.66 11.50 -11.90
CA ASP A 3 2.10 12.85 -12.32
C ASP A 3 3.60 12.93 -12.67
N ALA A 4 4.42 12.10 -12.03
CA ALA A 4 5.86 12.06 -12.26
C ALA A 4 6.25 11.12 -13.42
N HIS A 5 5.46 10.06 -13.63
CA HIS A 5 5.67 9.01 -14.63
C HIS A 5 4.31 8.59 -15.22
N PRO A 6 3.75 9.39 -16.15
CA PRO A 6 2.41 9.19 -16.70
C PRO A 6 2.32 8.03 -17.70
N ASP A 7 3.46 7.51 -18.15
CA ASP A 7 3.61 6.44 -19.13
C ASP A 7 3.62 5.04 -18.53
N ILE A 8 3.56 4.93 -17.20
CA ILE A 8 3.63 3.65 -16.48
C ILE A 8 2.24 3.22 -16.01
N ASP A 9 1.80 2.06 -16.50
CA ASP A 9 0.58 1.41 -16.04
C ASP A 9 0.78 0.80 -14.64
N ILE A 10 -0.18 1.05 -13.75
CA ILE A 10 -0.17 0.53 -12.37
C ILE A 10 -1.26 -0.53 -12.24
N TYR A 11 -0.88 -1.72 -11.80
CA TYR A 11 -1.81 -2.80 -11.51
C TYR A 11 -1.83 -3.06 -10.00
N THR A 12 -3.03 -3.08 -9.43
CA THR A 12 -3.26 -3.42 -8.01
C THR A 12 -4.38 -4.43 -7.88
N ALA A 13 -4.32 -5.28 -6.84
CA ALA A 13 -5.38 -6.23 -6.54
C ALA A 13 -6.62 -5.56 -5.92
N SER A 14 -6.42 -4.46 -5.19
CA SER A 14 -7.49 -3.67 -4.56
C SER A 14 -7.05 -2.21 -4.42
N LEU A 15 -8.02 -1.30 -4.40
CA LEU A 15 -7.81 0.10 -4.06
C LEU A 15 -8.50 0.39 -2.72
N ASP A 16 -7.72 0.76 -1.73
CA ASP A 16 -8.19 1.12 -0.39
C ASP A 16 -8.50 2.62 -0.27
N GLU A 17 -9.22 3.00 0.79
CA GLU A 17 -9.86 4.32 0.89
C GLU A 17 -8.90 5.45 1.24
N LYS A 18 -7.98 5.22 2.19
CA LYS A 18 -7.10 6.26 2.71
C LYS A 18 -5.88 5.70 3.43
N LEU A 19 -4.94 6.59 3.74
CA LEU A 19 -3.88 6.33 4.70
C LEU A 19 -4.28 6.86 6.09
N ASN A 20 -3.82 6.20 7.16
CA ASN A 20 -3.86 6.76 8.51
C ASN A 20 -2.63 7.66 8.79
N GLU A 21 -2.59 8.27 9.98
CA GLU A 21 -1.53 9.20 10.40
C GLU A 21 -0.12 8.58 10.41
N ASN A 22 -0.03 7.26 10.56
CA ASN A 22 1.22 6.52 10.53
C ASN A 22 1.59 6.01 9.12
N GLY A 23 0.82 6.41 8.10
CA GLY A 23 1.07 6.03 6.70
C GLY A 23 0.61 4.62 6.31
N TYR A 24 -0.15 3.92 7.17
CA TYR A 24 -0.74 2.63 6.80
C TYR A 24 -2.00 2.82 5.96
N ILE A 25 -2.17 1.95 4.97
CA ILE A 25 -3.37 1.84 4.14
C ILE A 25 -4.53 1.32 5.00
N VAL A 26 -5.71 1.95 4.90
CA VAL A 26 -6.93 1.63 5.64
C VAL A 26 -8.08 1.35 4.66
N PRO A 27 -8.82 0.22 4.81
CA PRO A 27 -8.69 -0.82 5.85
C PRO A 27 -7.40 -1.64 5.74
N GLY A 28 -6.83 -1.79 4.53
CA GLY A 28 -5.52 -2.36 4.26
C GLY A 28 -5.24 -3.70 4.94
N LEU A 29 -3.95 -4.03 5.11
CA LEU A 29 -3.52 -5.31 5.68
C LEU A 29 -2.59 -5.17 6.90
N GLY A 30 -2.32 -3.95 7.36
CA GLY A 30 -1.29 -3.67 8.38
C GLY A 30 0.12 -3.79 7.81
N ASP A 31 1.08 -4.19 8.63
CA ASP A 31 2.47 -4.40 8.18
C ASP A 31 2.58 -5.70 7.36
N ALA A 32 2.91 -5.56 6.08
CA ALA A 32 3.07 -6.69 5.17
C ALA A 32 4.29 -7.55 5.50
N GLY A 33 5.38 -6.93 5.95
CA GLY A 33 6.64 -7.60 6.24
C GLY A 33 6.53 -8.50 7.45
N ASP A 34 6.01 -7.96 8.56
CA ASP A 34 5.81 -8.74 9.79
C ASP A 34 4.83 -9.90 9.56
N ARG A 35 3.77 -9.67 8.77
CA ARG A 35 2.80 -10.73 8.44
C ARG A 35 3.40 -11.84 7.60
N LEU A 36 4.32 -11.52 6.70
CA LEU A 36 4.91 -12.49 5.78
C LEU A 36 6.09 -13.25 6.42
N PHE A 37 6.90 -12.57 7.22
CA PHE A 37 8.15 -13.10 7.75
C PHE A 37 8.13 -13.36 9.27
N GLY A 38 7.04 -13.03 9.96
CA GLY A 38 6.85 -13.33 11.38
C GLY A 38 7.85 -12.63 12.29
N THR A 39 8.41 -11.51 11.85
CA THR A 39 9.46 -10.79 12.58
C THR A 39 8.86 -9.96 13.71
N LYS A 40 9.40 -10.13 14.92
CA LYS A 40 9.26 -9.23 16.07
C LYS A 40 10.36 -9.47 17.09
#